data_AF-A0A7T5R8R4-F1
#
_entry.id   AF-A0A7T5R8R4-F1
#
_cell.length_a   1.000
_cell.length_b   1.000
_cell.length_c   1.000
_cell.angle_alpha   90.00
_cell.angle_beta   90.00
_cell.angle_gamma   90.00
#
_symmetry.space_group_name_H-M   'P 1'
#
loop_
_entity.id
_entity.type
_entity.pdbx_description
1 polymer ?
#
loop_
_entity_poly.entity_id
_entity_poly.type
_entity_poly.pdbx_seq_one_letter_code
_entity_poly.pdbx_strand_id
1 'polypeptide(L)'
;MDVKITTSEKVVIASGAFITFNEKPSVVSMTHEGETLNLELYFIHDDDTKERRVEYKPNEQKTALIVKLFNFSSGLGTSFGKPIEIGTINEKPIYLQLHVKSLSKATKEVTYTFYKGGANAS
;
A
#
# COMPACT_ATOMS: atom_id res chain seq x y z
N MET A 1 1.81 -0.98 -26.66
CA MET A 1 3.18 -0.54 -26.30
C MET A 1 3.36 -0.89 -24.85
N ASP A 2 4.28 -1.80 -24.55
CA ASP A 2 4.52 -2.25 -23.19
C ASP A 2 5.63 -1.39 -22.59
N VAL A 3 5.29 -0.61 -21.56
CA VAL A 3 6.25 0.24 -20.84
C VAL A 3 6.70 -0.51 -19.60
N LYS A 4 7.99 -0.82 -19.52
CA LYS A 4 8.61 -1.39 -18.31
C LYS A 4 9.23 -0.27 -17.47
N ILE A 5 8.77 -0.12 -16.24
CA ILE A 5 9.29 0.87 -15.29
C ILE A 5 10.04 0.14 -14.18
N THR A 6 11.26 0.59 -13.89
CA THR A 6 12.09 0.05 -12.79
C THR A 6 12.55 1.20 -11.89
N THR A 7 12.46 1.01 -10.58
CA THR A 7 12.92 1.97 -9.57
C THR A 7 13.71 1.22 -8.50
N SER A 8 14.95 1.62 -8.21
CA SER A 8 15.81 0.99 -7.19
C SER A 8 15.78 -0.55 -7.26
N GLU A 9 16.03 -1.09 -8.47
CA GLU A 9 16.09 -2.52 -8.78
C GLU A 9 14.77 -3.30 -8.64
N LYS A 10 13.66 -2.60 -8.46
CA LYS A 10 12.32 -3.19 -8.40
C LYS A 10 11.49 -2.81 -9.62
N VAL A 11 10.77 -3.76 -10.18
CA VAL A 11 9.89 -3.53 -11.33
C VAL A 11 8.54 -3.05 -10.84
N VAL A 12 8.03 -1.95 -11.38
CA VAL A 12 6.66 -1.51 -11.12
C VAL A 12 5.70 -2.45 -11.85
N ILE A 13 4.81 -3.10 -11.11
CA ILE A 13 3.79 -4.00 -11.68
C ILE A 13 2.42 -3.35 -11.77
N ALA A 14 2.14 -2.37 -10.90
CA ALA A 14 0.94 -1.55 -10.98
C ALA A 14 1.16 -0.24 -10.23
N SER A 15 0.63 0.86 -10.74
CA SER A 15 0.54 2.13 -10.03
C SER A 15 -0.77 2.83 -10.35
N GLY A 16 -1.25 3.66 -9.45
CA GLY A 16 -2.50 4.38 -9.63
C GLY A 16 -2.87 5.22 -8.43
N ALA A 17 -4.06 5.79 -8.49
CA ALA A 17 -4.64 6.52 -7.38
C ALA A 17 -6.13 6.22 -7.25
N PHE A 18 -6.63 6.26 -6.03
CA PHE A 18 -8.05 6.17 -5.73
C PHE A 18 -8.41 7.07 -4.55
N ILE A 19 -9.69 7.41 -4.44
CA ILE A 19 -10.21 8.19 -3.32
C ILE A 19 -10.99 7.25 -2.41
N THR A 20 -10.64 7.24 -1.13
CA THR A 20 -11.39 6.57 -0.08
C THR A 20 -12.43 7.51 0.50
N PHE A 21 -13.56 6.95 0.91
CA PHE A 21 -14.63 7.69 1.56
C PHE A 21 -15.18 6.86 2.72
N ASN A 22 -15.65 7.55 3.76
CA ASN A 22 -16.10 6.99 5.04
C ASN A 22 -14.96 6.37 5.88
N GLU A 23 -15.31 5.91 7.07
CA GLU A 23 -14.36 5.36 8.05
C GLU A 23 -14.19 3.83 7.96
N LYS A 24 -14.77 3.20 6.92
CA LYS A 24 -14.60 1.76 6.68
C LYS A 24 -13.26 1.48 6.00
N PRO A 25 -12.65 0.30 6.22
CA PRO A 25 -11.43 -0.07 5.54
C PRO A 25 -11.66 -0.13 4.03
N SER A 26 -10.68 0.33 3.27
CA SER A 26 -10.67 0.17 1.81
C SER A 26 -10.00 -1.15 1.47
N VAL A 27 -10.63 -1.95 0.61
CA VAL A 27 -10.07 -3.21 0.14
C VAL A 27 -9.37 -3.00 -1.20
N VAL A 28 -8.10 -3.42 -1.29
CA VAL A 28 -7.32 -3.39 -2.53
C VAL A 28 -6.92 -4.82 -2.87
N SER A 29 -7.41 -5.31 -4.00
CA SER A 29 -7.02 -6.62 -4.54
C SER A 29 -6.16 -6.43 -5.78
N MET A 30 -5.01 -7.08 -5.80
CA MET A 30 -4.07 -7.05 -6.92
C MET A 30 -3.83 -8.49 -7.38
N THR A 31 -4.17 -8.77 -8.63
CA THR A 31 -3.90 -10.06 -9.27
C THR A 31 -2.75 -9.91 -10.26
N HIS A 32 -1.74 -10.76 -10.12
CA HIS A 32 -0.58 -10.79 -11.00
C HIS A 32 -0.11 -12.24 -11.18
N GLU A 33 0.13 -12.65 -12.43
CA GLU A 33 0.58 -14.01 -12.77
C GLU A 33 -0.32 -15.14 -12.20
N GLY A 34 -1.62 -14.89 -12.04
CA GLY A 34 -2.59 -15.87 -11.55
C GLY A 34 -2.75 -15.93 -10.03
N GLU A 35 -1.90 -15.23 -9.28
CA GLU A 35 -2.00 -15.10 -7.82
C GLU A 35 -2.67 -13.77 -7.44
N THR A 36 -3.38 -13.74 -6.31
CA THR A 36 -4.07 -12.54 -5.82
C THR A 36 -3.63 -12.18 -4.41
N LEU A 37 -3.21 -10.93 -4.23
CA LEU A 37 -2.95 -10.32 -2.93
C LEU A 37 -4.09 -9.38 -2.55
N ASN A 38 -4.61 -9.54 -1.34
CA ASN A 38 -5.66 -8.67 -0.78
C ASN A 38 -5.07 -7.82 0.35
N LEU A 39 -5.41 -6.53 0.34
CA LEU A 39 -5.03 -5.56 1.36
C LEU A 39 -6.28 -4.92 1.95
N GLU A 40 -6.29 -4.73 3.27
CA GLU A 40 -7.30 -3.94 3.97
C GLU A 40 -6.63 -2.69 4.54
N LEU A 41 -6.94 -1.53 3.97
CA LEU A 41 -6.36 -0.25 4.38
C LEU A 41 -7.24 0.42 5.44
N TYR A 42 -6.69 0.60 6.64
CA TYR A 42 -7.33 1.30 7.74
C TYR A 42 -6.65 2.66 7.96
N PHE A 43 -7.42 3.74 7.91
CA PHE A 43 -6.93 5.08 8.26
C PHE A 43 -7.37 5.40 9.68
N ILE A 44 -6.41 5.48 10.60
CA ILE A 44 -6.69 5.60 12.02
C ILE A 44 -6.21 6.97 12.50
N HIS A 45 -7.08 7.67 13.21
CA HIS A 45 -6.66 8.82 14.02
C HIS A 45 -6.35 8.32 15.42
N ASP A 46 -5.14 8.62 15.88
CA ASP A 46 -4.69 8.29 17.23
C ASP A 46 -4.61 9.59 18.02
N ASP A 47 -5.49 9.74 19.01
CA ASP A 47 -5.57 10.95 19.84
C ASP A 47 -4.49 10.96 20.94
N ASP A 48 -3.93 9.80 21.30
CA ASP A 48 -2.93 9.65 22.35
C ASP A 48 -1.52 10.08 21.88
N THR A 49 -1.26 9.95 20.58
CA THR A 49 -0.01 10.41 19.97
C THR A 49 -0.23 11.05 18.62
N LYS A 50 0.48 12.15 18.35
CA LYS A 50 0.50 12.80 17.03
C LYS A 50 1.49 12.16 16.06
N GLU A 51 2.23 11.14 16.51
CA GLU A 51 3.20 10.47 15.67
C GLU A 51 2.52 9.70 14.54
N ARG A 52 3.14 9.79 13.36
CA ARG A 52 2.73 9.03 12.20
C ARG A 52 3.43 7.69 12.20
N ARG A 53 2.67 6.62 12.04
CA ARG A 53 3.21 5.27 11.91
C ARG A 53 2.34 4.38 11.04
N VAL A 54 2.93 3.28 10.60
CA VAL A 54 2.28 2.25 9.80
C VAL A 54 2.48 0.93 10.52
N GLU A 55 1.39 0.19 10.69
CA GLU A 55 1.44 -1.18 11.21
C GLU A 55 0.79 -2.10 10.19
N TYR A 56 1.32 -3.29 10.03
CA TYR A 56 0.73 -4.28 9.14
C TYR A 56 0.83 -5.68 9.71
N LYS A 57 -0.21 -6.48 9.47
CA LYS A 57 -0.30 -7.88 9.89
C LYS A 57 -1.31 -8.64 9.03
N PRO A 58 -1.22 -9.97 8.89
CA PRO A 58 -2.31 -10.75 8.31
C PRO A 58 -3.61 -10.57 9.09
N ASN A 59 -4.75 -10.63 8.41
CA ASN A 59 -6.06 -10.77 9.06
C ASN A 59 -6.19 -12.17 9.72
N GLU A 60 -7.25 -12.36 10.51
CA GLU A 60 -7.44 -13.59 11.30
C GLU A 60 -7.52 -14.85 10.41
N GLN A 61 -8.14 -14.71 9.23
CA GLN A 61 -8.31 -15.79 8.26
C GLN A 61 -7.07 -16.01 7.38
N LYS A 62 -6.03 -15.16 7.50
CA LYS A 62 -4.83 -15.15 6.65
C LYS A 62 -5.13 -15.02 5.15
N THR A 63 -6.21 -14.33 4.80
CA THR A 63 -6.64 -14.09 3.41
C THR A 63 -6.32 -12.69 2.90
N ALA A 64 -5.97 -11.77 3.81
CA ALA A 64 -5.59 -10.40 3.49
C ALA A 64 -4.52 -9.86 4.46
N LEU A 65 -3.75 -8.88 4.00
CA LEU A 65 -2.87 -8.08 4.84
C LEU A 65 -3.62 -6.83 5.31
N ILE A 66 -3.78 -6.69 6.62
CA ILE A 66 -4.26 -5.46 7.24
C ILE A 66 -3.11 -4.46 7.26
N VAL A 67 -3.33 -3.27 6.71
CA VAL A 67 -2.39 -2.13 6.75
C VAL A 67 -3.07 -0.97 7.47
N LYS A 68 -2.58 -0.63 8.65
CA LYS A 68 -3.06 0.48 9.47
C LYS A 68 -2.16 1.70 9.29
N LEU A 69 -2.76 2.81 8.89
CA LEU A 69 -2.12 4.08 8.64
C LEU A 69 -2.55 5.08 9.71
N PHE A 70 -1.69 5.28 10.72
CA PHE A 70 -1.98 6.15 11.85
C PHE A 70 -1.57 7.59 11.54
N ASN A 71 -2.49 8.53 11.74
CA ASN A 71 -2.27 9.97 11.60
C ASN A 71 -1.80 10.43 10.20
N PHE A 72 -2.26 9.77 9.14
CA PHE A 72 -2.09 10.22 7.75
C PHE A 72 -3.13 11.30 7.39
N SER A 73 -3.01 12.48 8.02
CA SER A 73 -3.98 13.59 7.94
C SER A 73 -3.49 14.83 7.19
N SER A 74 -2.28 14.81 6.62
CA SER A 74 -1.69 15.95 5.89
C SER A 74 -2.38 16.19 4.54
N GLY A 75 -2.74 17.45 4.28
CA GLY A 75 -3.29 17.90 2.99
C GLY A 75 -2.25 18.00 1.85
N LEU A 76 -0.96 18.03 2.18
CA LEU A 76 0.12 17.95 1.18
C LEU A 76 0.48 16.51 0.82
N GLY A 77 -0.11 15.54 1.53
CA GLY A 77 0.18 14.15 1.36
C GLY A 77 1.32 13.65 2.21
N THR A 78 1.43 12.33 2.30
CA THR A 78 2.37 11.66 3.18
C THR A 78 2.69 10.27 2.66
N SER A 79 3.97 10.00 2.44
CA SER A 79 4.46 8.72 1.95
C SER A 79 5.02 7.84 3.06
N PHE A 80 5.09 6.55 2.77
CA PHE A 80 6.09 5.70 3.42
C PHE A 80 7.50 6.19 3.08
N GLY A 81 8.42 6.11 4.05
CA GLY A 81 9.84 6.38 3.77
C GLY A 81 10.47 5.34 2.84
N LYS A 82 9.93 4.10 2.83
CA LYS A 82 10.36 2.98 1.98
C LYS A 82 9.15 2.08 1.64
N PRO A 83 9.14 1.39 0.48
CA PRO A 83 8.14 0.36 0.20
C PRO A 83 8.16 -0.75 1.27
N ILE A 84 6.99 -1.25 1.66
CA ILE A 84 6.85 -2.38 2.59
C ILE A 84 6.67 -3.68 1.81
N GLU A 85 7.23 -4.78 2.29
CA GLU A 85 6.98 -6.11 1.73
C GLU A 85 5.60 -6.59 2.18
N ILE A 86 4.75 -6.99 1.23
CA ILE A 86 3.36 -7.37 1.50
C ILE A 86 3.07 -8.85 1.24
N GLY A 87 4.07 -9.60 0.77
CA GLY A 87 3.95 -11.02 0.45
C GLY A 87 4.84 -11.40 -0.73
N THR A 88 4.55 -12.54 -1.34
CA THR A 88 5.25 -13.07 -2.51
C THR A 88 4.25 -13.44 -3.60
N ILE A 89 4.70 -13.38 -4.86
CA ILE A 89 4.03 -13.97 -6.03
C ILE A 89 5.10 -14.71 -6.83
N ASN A 90 4.89 -15.98 -7.14
CA ASN A 90 5.90 -16.85 -7.77
C ASN A 90 7.26 -16.79 -7.06
N GLU A 91 7.26 -16.91 -5.73
CA GLU A 91 8.44 -16.83 -4.85
C GLU A 91 9.20 -15.49 -4.87
N LYS A 92 8.71 -14.48 -5.62
CA LYS A 92 9.31 -13.15 -5.64
C LYS A 92 8.59 -12.20 -4.69
N PRO A 93 9.31 -11.43 -3.88
CA PRO A 93 8.69 -10.51 -2.93
C PRO A 93 7.95 -9.40 -3.68
N ILE A 94 6.75 -9.08 -3.20
CA ILE A 94 5.94 -7.96 -3.66
C ILE A 94 6.02 -6.85 -2.61
N TYR A 95 6.26 -5.63 -3.08
CA TYR A 95 6.35 -4.45 -2.25
C TYR A 95 5.22 -3.47 -2.57
N LEU A 96 4.79 -2.73 -1.56
CA LEU A 96 3.80 -1.67 -1.66
C LEU A 96 4.40 -0.35 -1.18
N GLN A 97 4.26 0.69 -1.99
CA GLN A 97 4.41 2.07 -1.55
C GLN A 97 3.08 2.79 -1.63
N LEU A 98 2.72 3.50 -0.56
CA LEU A 98 1.57 4.39 -0.53
C LEU A 98 2.02 5.82 -0.29
N HIS A 99 1.30 6.74 -0.93
CA HIS A 99 1.25 8.15 -0.61
C HIS A 99 -0.20 8.53 -0.35
N VAL A 100 -0.49 9.09 0.83
CA VAL A 100 -1.86 9.39 1.26
C VAL A 100 -1.99 10.88 1.50
N LYS A 101 -2.93 11.49 0.80
CA LYS A 101 -3.30 12.90 0.93
C LYS A 101 -4.67 13.02 1.57
N SER A 102 -4.75 13.82 2.64
CA SER A 102 -6.00 14.09 3.32
C SER A 102 -6.80 15.14 2.56
N LEU A 103 -7.97 14.74 2.05
CA LEU A 103 -8.92 15.66 1.41
C LEU A 103 -9.94 16.19 2.42
N SER A 104 -10.31 15.36 3.40
CA SER A 104 -11.16 15.71 4.54
C SER A 104 -10.87 14.76 5.72
N LYS A 105 -11.60 14.88 6.84
CA LYS A 105 -11.50 13.91 7.94
C LYS A 105 -11.84 12.48 7.45
N ALA A 106 -12.88 12.32 6.63
CA ALA A 106 -13.38 11.04 6.16
C ALA A 106 -12.90 10.62 4.75
N THR A 107 -12.20 11.51 4.04
CA THR A 107 -11.81 11.29 2.64
C THR A 107 -10.31 11.40 2.48
N LYS A 108 -9.69 10.40 1.83
CA LYS A 108 -8.26 10.38 1.51
C LYS A 108 -8.07 10.07 0.03
N GLU A 109 -7.12 10.73 -0.61
CA GLU A 109 -6.57 10.29 -1.89
C GLU A 109 -5.38 9.39 -1.58
N VAL A 110 -5.38 8.18 -2.14
CA VAL A 110 -4.33 7.18 -1.97
C VAL A 110 -3.69 6.94 -3.32
N THR A 111 -2.44 7.36 -3.47
CA THR A 111 -1.59 6.95 -4.57
C THR A 111 -0.83 5.69 -4.15
N TYR A 112 -0.82 4.67 -5.00
CA TYR A 112 -0.16 3.41 -4.73
C TYR A 112 0.80 3.03 -5.84
N THR A 113 1.84 2.29 -5.47
CA THR A 113 2.70 1.56 -6.39
C THR A 113 3.00 0.19 -5.82
N PHE A 114 2.67 -0.84 -6.59
CA PHE A 114 3.11 -2.21 -6.36
C PHE A 114 4.39 -2.46 -7.13
N TYR A 115 5.37 -3.07 -6.47
CA TYR A 115 6.62 -3.47 -7.07
C TYR A 115 6.85 -4.96 -6.91
N LYS A 116 7.49 -5.56 -7.90
CA LYS A 116 8.05 -6.91 -7.83
C LYS A 116 9.54 -6.82 -7.54
N GLY A 117 10.01 -7.58 -6.56
CA GLY A 117 11.41 -7.73 -6.25
C GLY A 117 12.17 -8.46 -7.35
N GLY A 118 13.37 -7.97 -7.63
CA GLY A 118 14.30 -8.59 -8.57
C GLY A 118 14.15 -8.09 -10.01
N ALA A 119 15.09 -7.26 -10.42
CA ALA A 119 15.73 -7.40 -11.72
C ALA A 119 17.21 -7.72 -11.47
N ASN A 120 17.53 -9.02 -11.37
CA ASN A 120 18.86 -9.63 -11.22
C ASN A 120 19.42 -9.75 -9.78
N ALA A 121 19.42 -10.98 -9.27
CA ALA A 121 20.48 -11.51 -8.41
C ALA A 121 20.72 -12.96 -8.87
N SER A 122 21.50 -13.09 -9.94
CA SER A 122 22.15 -14.30 -10.42
C SER A 122 23.61 -13.96 -10.62
#